data_AF-A0A1H7P9Y0-F1
#
_entry.id   AF-A0A1H7P9Y0-F1
#
_cell.length_a   1.000
_cell.length_b   1.000
_cell.length_c   1.000
_cell.angle_alpha   90.00
_cell.angle_beta   90.00
_cell.angle_gamma   90.00
#
_symmetry.space_group_name_H-M   'P 1'
#
loop_
_entity.id
_entity.type
_entity.pdbx_description
1 polymer ?
#
loop_
_entity_poly.entity_id
_entity_poly.type
_entity_poly.pdbx_seq_one_letter_code
_entity_poly.pdbx_strand_id
1 'polypeptide(L)'
;MSGNVLELLQKLKELYIDVTKGNSLELYSTRQNEMDALFTRIQGHEIEDNAKPLLQELELLNRSLVQQITIERELLAQEKRSFERQKAGVEQYSSSAVQQYESYFIDKRS
;
A
#
# COMPACT_ATOMS: atom_id res chain seq x y z
N MET A 1 30.83 16.53 -2.14
CA MET A 1 30.13 17.32 -3.18
C MET A 1 28.72 17.56 -2.66
N SER A 2 28.39 18.77 -2.22
CA SER A 2 27.02 19.15 -1.84
C SER A 2 26.20 19.24 -3.12
N GLY A 3 25.32 18.27 -3.35
CA GLY A 3 24.35 18.35 -4.44
C GLY A 3 23.44 19.55 -4.21
N ASN A 4 23.13 20.29 -5.27
CA ASN A 4 22.21 21.42 -5.18
C ASN A 4 20.86 20.91 -4.66
N VAL A 5 20.33 21.52 -3.60
CA VAL A 5 19.04 21.13 -2.99
C VAL A 5 17.91 21.14 -4.01
N LEU A 6 17.95 22.08 -4.96
CA LEU A 6 16.97 22.14 -6.04
C LEU A 6 17.01 20.90 -6.93
N GLU A 7 18.19 20.35 -7.21
CA GLU A 7 18.32 19.10 -7.97
C GLU A 7 17.78 17.90 -7.18
N LEU A 8 18.01 17.87 -5.87
CA LEU A 8 17.48 16.82 -4.99
C LEU A 8 15.95 16.87 -4.93
N LEU A 9 15.38 18.07 -4.79
CA LEU A 9 13.93 18.29 -4.79
C LEU A 9 13.31 17.93 -6.15
N GLN A 10 13.99 18.26 -7.25
CA GLN A 10 13.52 17.93 -8.59
C GLN A 10 13.51 16.41 -8.82
N LYS A 11 14.55 15.70 -8.38
CA LYS A 11 14.58 14.22 -8.42
C LYS A 11 13.48 13.61 -7.57
N LEU A 12 13.24 14.16 -6.39
CA LEU A 12 12.14 13.71 -5.53
C LEU A 12 10.78 13.91 -6.21
N LYS A 13 10.58 15.04 -6.91
CA LYS A 13 9.36 15.32 -7.67
C LYS A 13 9.16 14.32 -8.80
N GLU A 14 10.21 13.98 -9.54
CA GLU A 14 10.17 12.96 -10.59
C GLU A 14 9.75 11.59 -10.03
N LEU A 15 10.31 11.19 -8.89
CA LEU A 15 9.89 9.95 -8.22
C LEU A 15 8.43 10.00 -7.78
N TYR A 16 7.96 11.12 -7.20
CA TYR A 16 6.54 11.27 -6.87
C TYR A 16 5.64 11.14 -8.09
N ILE A 17 6.00 11.75 -9.21
CA ILE A 17 5.24 11.62 -10.47
C ILE A 17 5.28 10.19 -10.99
N ASP A 18 6.40 9.48 -10.86
CA ASP A 18 6.53 8.09 -11.31
C ASP A 18 5.64 7.16 -10.49
N VAL A 19 5.69 7.24 -9.15
CA VAL A 19 4.91 6.37 -8.26
C VAL A 19 3.41 6.67 -8.29
N THR A 20 3.01 7.88 -8.70
CA THR A 20 1.58 8.28 -8.80
C THR A 20 0.95 7.99 -10.17
N LYS A 21 1.73 7.61 -11.18
CA LYS A 21 1.25 7.22 -12.52
C LYS A 21 0.70 5.79 -12.59
N GLY A 22 1.08 4.93 -11.65
CA GLY A 22 0.66 3.53 -11.60
C GLY A 22 -0.76 3.36 -11.08
N ASN A 23 -1.44 2.28 -11.49
CA ASN A 23 -2.73 1.87 -10.92
C ASN A 23 -2.58 1.04 -9.63
N SER A 24 -1.36 0.66 -9.26
CA SER A 24 -1.03 -0.09 -8.04
C SER A 24 0.13 0.57 -7.31
N LEU A 25 0.15 0.46 -5.98
CA LEU A 25 1.25 0.94 -5.14
C LEU A 25 2.52 0.08 -5.22
N GLU A 26 2.59 -0.87 -6.15
CA GLU A 26 3.78 -1.70 -6.37
C GLU A 26 5.01 -0.84 -6.69
N LEU A 27 4.85 0.16 -7.57
CA LEU A 27 5.92 1.09 -7.90
C LEU A 27 6.38 1.88 -6.67
N TYR A 28 5.44 2.36 -5.85
CA TYR A 28 5.77 3.01 -4.58
C TYR A 28 6.58 2.08 -3.68
N SER A 29 6.18 0.83 -3.50
CA SER A 29 6.91 -0.15 -2.68
C SER A 29 8.35 -0.38 -3.16
N THR A 30 8.61 -0.33 -4.47
CA THR A 30 9.97 -0.51 -5.02
C THR A 30 10.85 0.73 -4.89
N ARG A 31 10.23 1.93 -4.86
CA ARG A 31 10.93 3.22 -4.86
C ARG A 31 10.97 3.91 -3.50
N GLN A 32 10.23 3.41 -2.50
CA GLN A 32 10.13 4.03 -1.18
C GLN A 32 11.51 4.30 -0.55
N ASN A 33 12.42 3.33 -0.57
CA ASN A 33 13.76 3.50 -0.02
C ASN A 33 14.56 4.62 -0.71
N GLU A 34 14.36 4.82 -2.01
CA GLU A 34 15.00 5.88 -2.79
C GLU A 34 14.43 7.26 -2.40
N MET A 35 13.11 7.34 -2.23
CA MET A 35 12.42 8.54 -1.76
C MET A 35 12.86 8.91 -0.34
N ASP A 36 12.90 7.95 0.58
CA ASP A 36 13.31 8.15 1.98
C ASP A 36 14.78 8.61 2.08
N ALA A 37 15.65 8.05 1.24
CA ALA A 37 17.04 8.47 1.14
C ALA A 37 17.18 9.92 0.63
N LEU A 38 16.38 10.32 -0.36
CA LEU A 38 16.33 11.71 -0.84
C LEU A 38 15.81 12.66 0.24
N PHE A 39 14.74 12.30 0.96
CA PHE A 39 14.23 13.09 2.08
C PHE A 39 15.30 13.33 3.14
N THR A 40 15.99 12.27 3.56
CA THR A 40 17.06 12.36 4.56
C THR A 40 18.18 13.29 4.08
N ARG A 41 18.55 13.22 2.79
CA ARG A 41 19.56 14.11 2.21
C ARG A 41 19.08 15.56 2.19
N ILE A 42 17.85 15.81 1.76
CA ILE A 42 17.27 17.17 1.67
C ILE A 42 17.19 17.81 3.07
N GLN A 43 16.80 17.06 4.10
CA GLN A 43 16.74 17.55 5.50
C GLN A 43 18.09 18.07 6.01
N GLY A 44 19.21 17.57 5.47
CA GLY A 44 20.55 18.02 5.84
C GLY A 44 20.99 19.33 5.20
N HIS A 45 20.14 20.00 4.40
CA HIS A 45 20.49 21.22 3.70
C HIS A 45 19.58 22.39 4.08
N GLU A 46 20.12 23.61 4.03
CA GLU A 46 19.32 24.83 4.11
C GLU A 46 18.49 24.98 2.82
N ILE A 47 17.20 25.28 2.98
CA ILE A 47 16.29 25.46 1.86
C ILE A 47 16.08 26.96 1.62
N GLU A 48 16.52 27.43 0.46
CA GLU A 48 16.34 28.81 0.03
C GLU A 48 14.89 29.10 -0.42
N ASP A 49 14.51 30.38 -0.41
CA ASP A 49 13.17 30.84 -0.79
C ASP A 49 12.80 30.50 -2.24
N ASN A 50 13.79 30.34 -3.12
CA ASN A 50 13.59 29.95 -4.53
C ASN A 50 13.02 28.52 -4.68
N ALA A 51 13.15 27.67 -3.67
CA ALA A 51 12.65 26.30 -3.67
C ALA A 51 11.17 26.21 -3.23
N LYS A 52 10.58 27.29 -2.68
CA LYS A 52 9.20 27.31 -2.18
C LYS A 52 8.15 26.80 -3.17
N PRO A 53 8.15 27.21 -4.46
CA PRO A 53 7.17 26.70 -5.42
C PRO A 53 7.28 25.18 -5.60
N LEU A 54 8.52 24.66 -5.69
CA LEU A 54 8.77 23.23 -5.86
C LEU A 54 8.35 22.42 -4.62
N LEU A 55 8.56 22.97 -3.42
CA LEU A 55 8.09 22.35 -2.18
C LEU A 55 6.56 22.26 -2.11
N GLN A 56 5.85 23.30 -2.56
CA GLN A 56 4.38 23.28 -2.62
C GLN A 56 3.88 22.20 -3.58
N GLU A 57 4.50 22.06 -4.74
CA GLU A 57 4.16 20.98 -5.68
C GLU A 57 4.42 19.59 -5.08
N LEU A 58 5.56 19.40 -4.40
CA LEU A 58 5.88 18.17 -3.70
C LEU A 58 4.88 17.84 -2.59
N GLU A 59 4.40 18.85 -1.86
CA GLU A 59 3.36 18.70 -0.84
C GLU A 59 2.05 18.18 -1.45
N LEU A 60 1.62 18.74 -2.58
CA LEU A 60 0.42 18.31 -3.29
C LEU A 60 0.55 16.87 -3.79
N LEU A 61 1.70 16.51 -4.36
CA LEU A 61 1.98 15.14 -4.81
C LEU A 61 1.96 14.16 -3.64
N ASN A 62 2.57 14.53 -2.51
CA ASN A 62 2.56 13.71 -1.30
C ASN A 62 1.14 13.49 -0.76
N ARG A 63 0.32 14.55 -0.68
CA ARG A 63 -1.09 14.43 -0.26
C ARG A 63 -1.87 13.49 -1.17
N SER A 64 -1.67 13.59 -2.48
CA SER A 64 -2.32 12.70 -3.45
C SER A 64 -1.90 11.24 -3.26
N LEU A 65 -0.60 10.97 -3.09
CA LEU A 65 -0.07 9.64 -2.84
C LEU A 65 -0.63 9.05 -1.53
N VAL A 66 -0.64 9.83 -0.44
CA VAL A 66 -1.20 9.40 0.85
C VAL A 66 -2.68 9.05 0.72
N GLN A 67 -3.45 9.83 -0.05
CA GLN A 67 -4.85 9.52 -0.32
C GLN A 67 -5.01 8.21 -1.09
N GLN A 68 -4.19 7.97 -2.12
CA GLN A 68 -4.19 6.70 -2.87
C GLN A 68 -3.86 5.51 -1.95
N ILE A 69 -2.81 5.62 -1.13
CA ILE A 69 -2.43 4.60 -0.14
C ILE A 69 -3.58 4.30 0.82
N THR A 70 -4.28 5.33 1.28
CA THR A 70 -5.38 5.18 2.22
C THR A 70 -6.54 4.41 1.58
N ILE A 71 -6.91 4.76 0.34
CA ILE A 71 -7.96 4.09 -0.41
C ILE A 71 -7.63 2.62 -0.65
N GLU A 72 -6.41 2.32 -1.11
CA GLU A 72 -5.99 0.94 -1.37
C GLU A 72 -6.00 0.09 -0.10
N ARG A 73 -5.55 0.66 1.03
CA ARG A 73 -5.63 0.00 2.35
C ARG A 73 -7.06 -0.34 2.74
N GLU A 74 -8.02 0.55 2.49
CA GLU A 74 -9.44 0.32 2.79
C GLU A 74 -10.03 -0.79 1.92
N LEU A 75 -9.70 -0.82 0.63
CA LEU A 75 -10.09 -1.87 -0.30
C LEU A 75 -9.55 -3.24 0.14
N LEU A 76 -8.25 -3.34 0.43
CA LEU A 76 -7.61 -4.56 0.93
C LEU A 76 -8.22 -5.03 2.26
N ALA A 77 -8.56 -4.10 3.16
CA ALA A 77 -9.23 -4.44 4.42
C ALA A 77 -10.66 -4.96 4.21
N GLN A 78 -11.37 -4.47 3.19
CA GLN A 78 -12.68 -5.00 2.80
C GLN A 78 -12.57 -6.39 2.18
N GLU A 79 -11.60 -6.60 1.28
CA GLU A 79 -11.32 -7.91 0.68
C GLU A 79 -10.94 -8.95 1.73
N LYS A 80 -10.05 -8.60 2.66
CA LYS A 80 -9.68 -9.47 3.79
C LYS A 80 -10.91 -9.89 4.61
N ARG A 81 -11.78 -8.95 4.98
CA ARG A 81 -13.03 -9.26 5.69
C ARG A 81 -13.95 -10.18 4.88
N SER A 82 -13.99 -9.99 3.56
CA SER A 82 -14.77 -10.87 2.66
C SER A 82 -14.21 -12.30 2.67
N PHE A 83 -12.89 -12.43 2.54
CA PHE A 83 -12.19 -13.71 2.57
C PHE A 83 -12.37 -14.44 3.91
N GLU A 84 -12.25 -13.74 5.03
CA GLU A 84 -12.47 -14.31 6.37
C GLU A 84 -13.91 -14.83 6.54
N ARG A 85 -14.92 -14.11 6.04
CA ARG A 85 -16.31 -14.60 6.04
C ARG A 85 -16.51 -15.83 5.18
N GLN A 86 -15.90 -15.86 3.99
CA GLN A 86 -15.96 -17.04 3.11
C GLN A 86 -15.31 -18.25 3.77
N LYS A 87 -14.12 -18.07 4.36
CA LYS A 87 -13.43 -19.12 5.12
C LYS A 87 -14.29 -19.65 6.27
N ALA A 88 -14.85 -18.77 7.09
CA ALA A 88 -15.73 -19.16 8.20
C ALA A 88 -16.97 -19.92 7.70
N GLY A 89 -17.57 -19.49 6.59
CA GLY A 89 -18.67 -20.21 5.96
C GLY A 89 -18.25 -21.63 5.53
N VAL A 90 -17.12 -21.77 4.83
CA VAL A 90 -16.59 -23.08 4.42
C VAL A 90 -16.30 -23.98 5.64
N GLU A 91 -15.71 -23.46 6.71
CA GLU A 91 -15.45 -24.20 7.95
C GLU A 91 -16.75 -24.64 8.64
N GLN A 92 -17.78 -23.78 8.66
CA GLN A 92 -19.10 -24.11 9.20
C GLN A 92 -19.82 -25.19 8.39
N TYR A 93 -19.82 -25.08 7.05
CA TYR A 93 -20.46 -26.07 6.18
C TYR A 93 -19.67 -27.38 6.10
N SER A 94 -18.34 -27.36 6.22
CA SER A 94 -17.53 -28.57 6.25
C SER A 94 -17.58 -29.30 7.60
N SER A 95 -17.69 -28.60 8.73
CA SER A 95 -17.76 -29.24 10.06
C SER A 95 -19.15 -29.80 10.40
N SER A 96 -20.22 -29.09 10.05
CA SER A 96 -21.60 -29.49 10.42
C SER A 96 -22.28 -30.40 9.39
N ALA A 97 -22.03 -30.23 8.09
CA ALA A 97 -22.63 -31.09 7.08
C ALA A 97 -21.94 -32.47 7.03
N VAL A 98 -20.62 -32.54 7.14
CA VAL A 98 -19.89 -33.83 7.01
C VAL A 98 -20.18 -34.76 8.20
N GLN A 99 -20.22 -34.25 9.43
CA GLN A 99 -20.51 -35.06 10.62
C GLN A 99 -21.95 -35.58 10.70
N GLN A 100 -22.93 -34.88 10.12
CA GLN A 100 -24.33 -35.34 10.11
C GLN A 100 -24.62 -36.37 9.01
N TYR A 101 -23.80 -36.43 7.95
CA TYR A 101 -23.91 -37.47 6.92
C TYR A 101 -23.08 -38.71 7.26
N GLU A 102 -22.00 -38.61 8.04
CA GLU A 102 -21.22 -39.78 8.49
C GLU A 102 -22.04 -40.76 9.34
N SER A 103 -23.01 -40.27 10.13
CA SER A 103 -23.90 -41.16 10.91
C SER A 103 -24.87 -41.99 10.06
N TYR A 104 -25.07 -41.68 8.78
CA TYR A 104 -25.89 -42.48 7.87
C TYR A 104 -25.10 -43.61 7.18
N PHE A 105 -23.77 -43.62 7.30
CA PHE A 105 -22.89 -44.62 6.67
C PHE A 105 -22.19 -45.55 7.67
N ILE A 106 -22.28 -45.28 8.98
CA ILE A 106 -21.75 -46.18 10.02
C ILE A 106 -22.83 -47.22 10.41
N ASP A 107 -22.63 -48.40 9.83
CA ASP A 107 -23.10 -49.74 10.21
C ASP A 107 -24.58 -50.12 10.02
N LYS A 108 -24.85 -50.77 8.88
CA LYS A 108 -25.80 -51.88 8.78
C LYS A 108 -25.08 -53.15 8.31
N ARG A 109 -24.23 -53.73 9.16
CA ARG A 109 -23.96 -55.17 9.14
C ARG A 109 -24.20 -55.73 10.54
N SER A 110 -25.44 -56.12 10.78
CA SER A 110 -25.81 -57.22 11.68
C SER A 110 -26.08 -58.45 10.83
#